data_AF-A0A146LAE8-F1
#
_entry.id   AF-A0A146LAE8-F1
#
_cell.length_a   1.000
_cell.length_b   1.000
_cell.length_c   1.000
_cell.angle_alpha   90.00
_cell.angle_beta   90.00
_cell.angle_gamma   90.00
#
_symmetry.space_group_name_H-M   'P 1'
#
loop_
_entity.id
_entity.type
_entity.pdbx_description
1 polymer ?
#
loop_
_entity_poly.entity_id
_entity_poly.type
_entity_poly.pdbx_seq_one_letter_code
_entity_poly.pdbx_strand_id
1 'polypeptide(L)'
;ESGEHIIAGAGELHLEICLKDLEEDHACIPLKKSDPVVSYRESVSEESNQMCLSKSQNKHNRLFMKACPMPDGLAEDIDNGDVNPRDDFKVRARYLSEKYDYDVTEARKIWCFGPDGTGPNILVDCTKGVQYLNEIKDSVVAGFQWAAKEGVLAEENLRGVRFNIFDVTLHTDAIHRGG
;
A
#
# COMPACT_ATOMS: atom_id res chain seq x y z
N GLU A 1 -5.54 19.90 1.10
CA GLU A 1 -4.68 20.55 2.10
C GLU A 1 -5.42 21.70 2.77
N SER A 2 -5.65 21.61 4.09
CA SER A 2 -6.44 22.55 4.90
C SER A 2 -5.74 23.90 5.17
N GLY A 3 -4.48 24.06 4.76
CA GLY A 3 -3.65 25.22 5.12
C GLY A 3 -3.09 25.16 6.54
N GLU A 4 -3.19 24.01 7.21
CA GLU A 4 -2.66 23.79 8.55
C GLU A 4 -1.20 23.32 8.51
N HIS A 5 -0.43 23.73 9.52
CA HIS A 5 0.94 23.26 9.72
C HIS A 5 0.94 22.06 10.67
N ILE A 6 1.34 20.89 10.17
CA ILE A 6 1.41 19.66 10.96
C ILE A 6 2.80 19.50 11.57
N ILE A 7 2.85 19.27 12.87
CA ILE A 7 4.06 18.94 13.62
C ILE A 7 3.89 17.51 14.15
N ALA A 8 4.82 16.63 13.80
CA ALA A 8 4.84 15.25 14.26
C ALA A 8 5.94 15.06 15.31
N GLY A 9 5.60 14.38 16.41
CA GLY A 9 6.54 14.04 17.48
C GLY A 9 6.37 12.60 17.92
N ALA A 10 7.40 12.07 18.60
CA ALA A 10 7.44 10.69 19.07
C ALA A 10 6.48 10.39 20.25
N GLY A 11 5.94 11.44 20.87
CA GLY A 11 5.02 11.34 22.01
C GLY A 11 4.63 12.72 22.52
N GLU A 12 3.72 12.75 23.49
CA GLU A 12 3.12 13.98 24.02
C GLU A 12 4.18 14.94 24.60
N LEU A 13 5.09 14.43 25.43
CA LEU A 13 6.17 15.24 26.01
C LEU A 13 7.11 15.80 24.94
N HIS A 14 7.41 15.03 23.90
CA HIS A 14 8.26 15.48 22.80
C HIS A 14 7.57 16.62 22.03
N LEU A 15 6.28 16.49 21.73
CA LEU A 15 5.50 17.56 21.11
C LEU A 15 5.45 18.82 21.98
N GLU A 16 5.28 18.66 23.30
CA GLU A 16 5.24 19.79 24.22
C GLU A 16 6.56 20.58 24.21
N ILE A 17 7.70 19.88 24.27
CA ILE A 17 9.03 20.49 24.20
C ILE A 17 9.23 21.18 22.85
N CYS A 18 8.96 20.51 21.72
CA CYS A 18 9.13 21.09 20.39
C CYS A 18 8.26 22.33 20.17
N LEU A 19 7.01 22.32 20.65
CA LEU A 19 6.11 23.47 20.53
C LEU A 19 6.56 24.63 21.40
N LYS A 20 7.09 24.34 22.59
CA LYS A 20 7.65 25.36 23.49
C LYS A 20 8.87 26.03 22.86
N ASP A 21 9.83 25.25 22.38
CA ASP A 21 11.04 25.77 21.73
C ASP A 21 10.68 26.59 20.47
N LEU A 22 9.66 26.15 19.72
CA LEU A 22 9.17 26.89 18.56
C LEU A 22 8.56 28.25 18.94
N GLU A 23 7.75 28.29 20.00
CA GLU A 23 7.07 29.50 20.48
C GLU A 23 8.02 30.49 21.17
N GLU A 24 8.95 30.00 21.98
CA GLU A 24 9.82 30.84 22.83
C GLU A 24 11.13 31.23 22.14
N ASP A 25 11.80 30.30 21.45
CA ASP A 25 13.18 30.49 20.98
C ASP A 25 13.33 30.65 19.46
N HIS A 26 12.50 29.97 18.66
CA HIS A 26 12.66 29.95 17.21
C HIS A 26 11.78 30.96 16.48
N ALA A 27 10.46 30.86 16.64
CA ALA A 27 9.52 31.76 15.98
C ALA A 27 9.21 33.00 16.84
N CYS A 28 9.38 32.89 18.17
CA CYS A 28 9.12 33.97 19.13
C CYS A 28 7.72 34.61 18.98
N ILE A 29 6.71 33.80 18.65
CA ILE A 29 5.32 34.25 18.45
C ILE A 29 4.34 33.28 19.12
N PRO A 30 3.21 33.79 19.68
CA PRO A 30 2.20 32.92 20.26
C PRO A 30 1.63 31.92 19.25
N LEU A 31 1.59 30.64 19.61
CA LEU A 31 1.07 29.57 18.75
C LEU A 31 -0.34 29.16 19.13
N LYS A 32 -1.22 29.01 18.13
CA LYS A 32 -2.52 28.37 18.31
C LYS A 32 -2.41 26.90 17.91
N LYS A 33 -2.43 26.02 18.91
CA LYS A 33 -2.34 24.55 18.75
C LYS A 33 -3.69 23.88 19.01
N SER A 34 -3.98 22.83 18.25
CA SER A 34 -5.09 21.90 18.53
C SER A 34 -4.59 20.73 19.38
N ASP A 35 -5.52 19.90 19.86
CA ASP A 35 -5.17 18.66 20.55
C ASP A 35 -4.34 17.74 19.64
N PRO A 36 -3.35 17.00 20.19
CA PRO A 36 -2.54 16.10 19.41
C PRO A 36 -3.41 15.00 18.82
N VAL A 37 -3.23 14.72 17.53
CA VAL A 37 -3.94 13.66 16.82
C VAL A 37 -2.96 12.51 16.58
N VAL A 38 -3.44 11.28 16.71
CA VAL A 38 -2.69 10.08 16.34
C VAL A 38 -2.94 9.75 14.88
N SER A 39 -1.89 9.37 14.15
CA SER A 39 -2.08 8.84 12.80
C SER A 39 -2.67 7.45 12.88
N TYR A 40 -3.75 7.24 12.13
CA TYR A 40 -4.37 5.94 12.01
C TYR A 40 -3.73 5.18 10.84
N ARG A 41 -4.02 3.88 10.77
CA ARG A 41 -3.74 3.07 9.59
C ARG A 41 -4.98 2.29 9.25
N GLU A 42 -5.23 2.13 7.97
CA GLU A 42 -6.38 1.39 7.47
C GLU A 42 -5.98 -0.05 7.13
N SER A 43 -6.84 -1.02 7.43
CA SER A 43 -6.59 -2.43 7.14
C SER A 43 -7.89 -3.17 6.83
N VAL A 44 -7.78 -4.43 6.44
CA VAL A 44 -8.91 -5.33 6.21
C VAL A 44 -8.86 -6.48 7.20
N SER A 45 -10.00 -6.88 7.74
CA SER A 45 -10.07 -7.97 8.73
C SER A 45 -10.22 -9.35 8.10
N GLU A 46 -10.78 -9.43 6.90
CA GLU A 46 -11.13 -10.68 6.23
C GLU A 46 -10.93 -10.56 4.72
N GLU A 47 -10.89 -11.70 4.02
CA GLU A 47 -10.91 -11.70 2.55
C GLU A 47 -12.20 -11.08 2.02
N SER A 48 -12.09 -10.34 0.92
CA SER A 48 -13.24 -9.82 0.18
C SER A 48 -14.26 -10.93 -0.13
N ASN A 49 -15.50 -10.73 0.32
CA ASN A 49 -16.61 -11.67 0.15
C ASN A 49 -17.05 -11.84 -1.31
N GLN A 50 -16.64 -10.94 -2.20
CA GLN A 50 -16.93 -10.96 -3.63
C GLN A 50 -15.71 -10.57 -4.46
N MET A 51 -15.72 -10.95 -5.73
CA MET A 51 -14.73 -10.49 -6.69
C MET A 51 -15.05 -9.04 -7.09
N CYS A 52 -14.16 -8.11 -6.77
CA CYS A 52 -14.33 -6.70 -7.13
C CYS A 52 -13.96 -6.51 -8.61
N LEU A 53 -14.81 -5.81 -9.36
CA LEU A 53 -14.62 -5.51 -10.78
C LEU A 53 -14.49 -4.00 -10.97
N SER A 54 -13.41 -3.56 -11.61
CA SER A 54 -13.26 -2.19 -12.10
C SER A 54 -13.09 -2.16 -13.62
N LYS A 55 -13.51 -1.07 -14.26
CA LYS A 55 -13.41 -0.86 -15.71
C LYS A 55 -12.66 0.43 -15.99
N SER A 56 -11.83 0.44 -17.03
CA SER A 56 -11.21 1.67 -17.53
C SER A 56 -12.29 2.64 -18.06
N GLN A 57 -11.93 3.93 -18.17
CA GLN A 57 -12.85 4.96 -18.69
C GLN A 57 -13.35 4.66 -20.11
N ASN A 58 -12.49 4.09 -20.96
CA ASN A 58 -12.84 3.63 -22.31
C ASN A 58 -13.68 2.32 -22.33
N LYS A 59 -13.95 1.71 -21.16
CA LYS A 59 -14.73 0.49 -20.96
C LYS A 59 -14.16 -0.79 -21.60
N HIS A 60 -12.95 -0.75 -22.14
CA HIS A 60 -12.33 -1.89 -22.81
C HIS A 60 -11.53 -2.78 -21.86
N ASN A 61 -10.94 -2.20 -20.80
CA ASN A 61 -10.15 -2.96 -19.84
C ASN A 61 -10.94 -3.21 -18.57
N ARG A 62 -10.74 -4.39 -17.98
CA ARG A 62 -11.39 -4.81 -16.74
C ARG A 62 -10.38 -5.45 -15.81
N LEU A 63 -10.39 -5.07 -14.54
CA LEU A 63 -9.58 -5.66 -13.48
C LEU A 63 -10.49 -6.38 -12.49
N PHE A 64 -10.13 -7.62 -12.15
CA PHE A 64 -10.82 -8.43 -11.15
C PHE A 64 -9.87 -8.70 -9.99
N MET A 65 -10.23 -8.19 -8.81
CA MET A 65 -9.35 -8.23 -7.63
C MET A 65 -10.11 -8.61 -6.36
N LYS A 66 -9.36 -9.13 -5.39
CA LYS A 66 -9.77 -9.17 -3.98
C LYS A 66 -8.66 -8.68 -3.08
N ALA A 67 -9.03 -8.15 -1.91
CA ALA A 67 -8.14 -7.87 -0.81
C ALA A 67 -8.32 -8.92 0.30
N CYS A 68 -7.26 -9.21 1.03
CA CYS A 68 -7.24 -10.08 2.20
C CYS A 68 -6.21 -9.54 3.23
N PRO A 69 -6.38 -9.85 4.52
CA PRO A 69 -5.39 -9.52 5.53
C PRO A 69 -4.08 -10.25 5.26
N MET A 70 -2.95 -9.59 5.51
CA MET A 70 -1.67 -10.28 5.63
C MET A 70 -1.61 -11.08 6.93
N PRO A 71 -0.86 -12.20 6.98
CA PRO A 71 -0.62 -12.91 8.22
C PRO A 71 0.08 -12.04 9.27
N ASP A 72 -0.21 -12.33 10.54
CA ASP A 72 0.40 -11.65 11.67
C ASP A 72 1.94 -11.74 11.62
N GLY A 73 2.61 -10.62 11.88
CA GLY A 73 4.06 -10.52 11.86
C GLY A 73 4.67 -10.20 10.49
N LEU A 74 3.94 -10.39 9.38
CA LEU A 74 4.50 -10.10 8.05
C LEU A 74 4.69 -8.59 7.82
N ALA A 75 3.78 -7.76 8.35
CA ALA A 75 3.92 -6.31 8.24
C ALA A 75 5.17 -5.80 8.99
N GLU A 76 5.44 -6.36 10.17
CA GLU A 76 6.61 -6.04 10.99
C GLU A 76 7.91 -6.49 10.33
N ASP A 77 7.94 -7.69 9.74
CA ASP A 77 9.08 -8.18 8.97
C ASP A 77 9.41 -7.29 7.76
N ILE A 78 8.39 -6.73 7.11
CA ILE A 78 8.59 -5.76 6.01
C ILE A 78 9.19 -4.46 6.55
N ASP A 79 8.66 -3.93 7.66
CA ASP A 79 9.15 -2.70 8.28
C ASP A 79 10.61 -2.85 8.77
N ASN A 80 10.96 -4.02 9.31
CA ASN A 80 12.31 -4.35 9.76
C ASN A 80 13.30 -4.61 8.60
N GLY A 81 12.78 -4.83 7.39
CA GLY A 81 13.57 -5.11 6.20
C GLY A 81 13.95 -6.59 6.04
N ASP A 82 13.37 -7.49 6.82
CA ASP A 82 13.51 -8.95 6.66
C ASP A 82 12.84 -9.45 5.38
N VAL A 83 11.81 -8.74 4.92
CA VAL A 83 11.17 -8.94 3.61
C VAL A 83 11.25 -7.64 2.83
N ASN A 84 12.11 -7.59 1.80
CA ASN A 84 12.31 -6.39 1.01
C ASN A 84 11.85 -6.55 -0.46
N PRO A 85 11.31 -5.48 -1.07
CA PRO A 85 11.06 -5.43 -2.52
C PRO A 85 12.28 -5.77 -3.38
N ARG A 86 13.48 -5.39 -2.92
CA ARG A 86 14.77 -5.54 -3.64
C ARG A 86 15.39 -6.93 -3.54
N ASP A 87 14.89 -7.77 -2.63
CA ASP A 87 15.41 -9.12 -2.46
C ASP A 87 15.19 -9.96 -3.72
N ASP A 88 16.04 -10.96 -3.92
CA ASP A 88 15.80 -11.97 -4.94
C ASP A 88 14.43 -12.61 -4.70
N PHE A 89 13.58 -12.57 -5.73
CA PHE A 89 12.19 -12.99 -5.62
C PHE A 89 12.04 -14.48 -5.24
N LYS A 90 13.03 -15.34 -5.52
CA LYS A 90 12.98 -16.76 -5.12
C LYS A 90 13.30 -16.92 -3.65
N VAL A 91 14.28 -16.17 -3.14
CA VAL A 91 14.62 -16.15 -1.71
C VAL A 91 13.45 -15.60 -0.90
N ARG A 92 12.90 -14.46 -1.32
CA ARG A 92 11.71 -13.87 -0.69
C ARG A 92 10.52 -14.82 -0.70
N ALA A 93 10.22 -15.45 -1.85
CA ALA A 93 9.11 -16.38 -1.94
C ALA A 93 9.28 -17.62 -1.04
N ARG A 94 10.52 -18.09 -0.87
CA ARG A 94 10.82 -19.19 0.06
C ARG A 94 10.58 -18.78 1.50
N TYR A 95 11.07 -17.61 1.90
CA TYR A 95 10.84 -17.05 3.24
C TYR A 95 9.35 -16.91 3.56
N LEU A 96 8.59 -16.32 2.63
CA LEU A 96 7.14 -16.16 2.78
C LEU A 96 6.40 -17.50 2.88
N SER A 97 6.84 -18.51 2.13
CA SER A 97 6.25 -19.85 2.20
C SER A 97 6.60 -20.58 3.50
N GLU A 98 7.86 -20.55 3.92
CA GLU A 98 8.33 -21.27 5.12
C GLU A 98 7.81 -20.64 6.43
N LYS A 99 7.71 -19.30 6.50
CA LYS A 99 7.29 -18.58 7.72
C LYS A 99 5.80 -18.26 7.77
N TYR A 100 5.17 -17.98 6.62
CA TYR A 100 3.80 -17.47 6.55
C TYR A 100 2.85 -18.31 5.70
N ASP A 101 3.27 -19.51 5.29
CA ASP A 101 2.47 -20.45 4.49
C ASP A 101 1.93 -19.86 3.17
N TYR A 102 2.67 -18.91 2.58
CA TYR A 102 2.34 -18.42 1.25
C TYR A 102 2.58 -19.51 0.21
N ASP A 103 1.71 -19.55 -0.80
CA ASP A 103 2.00 -20.30 -2.01
C ASP A 103 3.26 -19.72 -2.69
N VAL A 104 4.25 -20.59 -2.92
CA VAL A 104 5.55 -20.20 -3.50
C VAL A 104 5.39 -19.58 -4.89
N THR A 105 4.40 -20.02 -5.67
CA THR A 105 4.20 -19.51 -7.03
C THR A 105 3.61 -18.10 -7.01
N GLU A 106 2.68 -17.82 -6.10
CA GLU A 106 2.11 -16.50 -5.89
C GLU A 106 3.13 -15.54 -5.26
N ALA A 107 3.90 -16.00 -4.27
CA ALA A 107 4.92 -15.18 -3.62
C ALA A 107 6.04 -14.73 -4.58
N ARG A 108 6.31 -15.49 -5.66
CA ARG A 108 7.21 -15.07 -6.74
C ARG A 108 6.62 -14.02 -7.66
N LYS A 109 5.29 -13.86 -7.67
CA LYS A 109 4.53 -12.94 -8.51
C LYS A 109 4.07 -11.69 -7.75
N ILE A 110 4.73 -11.35 -6.63
CA ILE A 110 4.55 -10.04 -5.99
C ILE A 110 5.05 -8.96 -6.96
N TRP A 111 4.16 -8.04 -7.33
CA TRP A 111 4.46 -6.94 -8.25
C TRP A 111 5.13 -5.77 -7.55
N CYS A 112 4.63 -5.40 -6.38
CA CYS A 112 5.18 -4.32 -5.57
C CYS A 112 4.72 -4.43 -4.11
N PHE A 113 5.42 -3.67 -3.27
CA PHE A 113 5.04 -3.35 -1.92
C PHE A 113 4.55 -1.89 -1.89
N GLY A 114 3.73 -1.50 -0.93
CA GLY A 114 3.18 -0.15 -0.86
C GLY A 114 2.74 0.26 0.54
N PRO A 115 2.62 1.56 0.82
CA PRO A 115 2.93 2.69 -0.06
C PRO A 115 4.45 2.91 -0.26
N ASP A 116 4.81 3.83 -1.16
CA ASP A 116 6.18 4.27 -1.48
C ASP A 116 7.16 3.15 -1.88
N GLY A 117 6.63 2.02 -2.35
CA GLY A 117 7.43 0.89 -2.81
C GLY A 117 8.03 0.00 -1.73
N THR A 118 7.96 0.38 -0.45
CA THR A 118 8.50 -0.41 0.69
C THR A 118 7.49 -0.66 1.80
N GLY A 119 6.30 -0.07 1.71
CA GLY A 119 5.31 -0.18 2.78
C GLY A 119 4.74 -1.61 2.94
N PRO A 120 4.12 -1.87 4.10
CA PRO A 120 3.62 -3.18 4.52
C PRO A 120 2.26 -3.50 3.90
N ASN A 121 2.17 -3.44 2.57
CA ASN A 121 1.04 -3.92 1.78
C ASN A 121 1.60 -4.53 0.50
N ILE A 122 0.98 -5.57 -0.03
CA ILE A 122 1.50 -6.29 -1.19
C ILE A 122 0.45 -6.42 -2.30
N LEU A 123 0.91 -6.26 -3.54
CA LEU A 123 0.12 -6.54 -4.73
C LEU A 123 0.66 -7.81 -5.40
N VAL A 124 -0.20 -8.79 -5.62
CA VAL A 124 0.16 -10.12 -6.13
C VAL A 124 -0.62 -10.44 -7.41
N ASP A 125 0.10 -10.93 -8.42
CA ASP A 125 -0.51 -11.47 -9.63
C ASP A 125 -0.89 -12.95 -9.44
N CYS A 126 -2.19 -13.21 -9.35
CA CYS A 126 -2.78 -14.55 -9.30
C CYS A 126 -3.41 -14.96 -10.65
N THR A 127 -3.20 -14.18 -11.72
CA THR A 127 -3.80 -14.42 -13.02
C THR A 127 -3.20 -15.63 -13.74
N LYS A 128 -3.94 -16.18 -14.70
CA LYS A 128 -3.52 -17.31 -15.53
C LYS A 128 -3.87 -17.07 -16.99
N GLY A 129 -2.86 -17.09 -17.88
CA GLY A 129 -3.07 -17.02 -19.33
C GLY A 129 -3.50 -15.65 -19.88
N VAL A 130 -3.31 -14.57 -19.12
CA VAL A 130 -3.64 -13.21 -19.55
C VAL A 130 -2.56 -12.69 -20.51
N GLN A 131 -2.96 -12.32 -21.72
CA GLN A 131 -2.08 -11.68 -22.69
C GLN A 131 -1.84 -10.21 -22.34
N TYR A 132 -0.67 -9.69 -22.67
CA TYR A 132 -0.29 -8.28 -22.46
C TYR A 132 -0.31 -7.80 -21.00
N LEU A 133 -0.41 -8.71 -20.01
CA LEU A 133 -0.48 -8.36 -18.59
C LEU A 133 0.70 -7.49 -18.12
N ASN A 134 1.91 -7.79 -18.61
CA ASN A 134 3.10 -7.02 -18.25
C ASN A 134 3.07 -5.57 -18.76
N GLU A 135 2.29 -5.26 -19.80
CA GLU A 135 2.19 -3.89 -20.32
C GLU A 135 1.41 -2.94 -19.40
N ILE A 136 0.49 -3.49 -18.59
CA ILE A 136 -0.29 -2.69 -17.63
C ILE A 136 0.34 -2.68 -16.23
N LYS A 137 1.42 -3.44 -16.03
CA LYS A 137 2.02 -3.64 -14.71
C LYS A 137 2.35 -2.32 -14.03
N ASP A 138 3.04 -1.43 -14.75
CA ASP A 138 3.47 -0.15 -14.20
C ASP A 138 2.27 0.76 -13.84
N SER A 139 1.22 0.75 -14.67
CA SER A 139 -0.01 1.51 -14.40
C SER A 139 -0.75 0.99 -13.16
N VAL A 140 -0.85 -0.33 -12.99
CA VAL A 140 -1.48 -0.93 -11.81
C VAL A 140 -0.63 -0.69 -10.56
N VAL A 141 0.69 -0.83 -10.66
CA VAL A 141 1.61 -0.55 -9.56
C VAL A 141 1.48 0.90 -9.10
N ALA A 142 1.46 1.86 -10.03
CA ALA A 142 1.28 3.28 -9.70
C ALA A 142 -0.06 3.55 -9.02
N GLY A 143 -1.15 2.99 -9.54
CA GLY A 143 -2.48 3.11 -8.92
C GLY A 143 -2.52 2.48 -7.52
N PHE A 144 -1.85 1.35 -7.33
CA PHE A 144 -1.72 0.70 -6.02
C PHE A 144 -0.92 1.54 -5.02
N GLN A 145 0.19 2.18 -5.43
CA GLN A 145 0.95 3.06 -4.52
C GLN A 145 0.08 4.20 -3.99
N TRP A 146 -0.75 4.78 -4.86
CA TRP A 146 -1.66 5.84 -4.45
C TRP A 146 -2.75 5.31 -3.51
N ALA A 147 -3.43 4.21 -3.88
CA ALA A 147 -4.46 3.60 -3.04
C ALA A 147 -3.94 3.10 -1.69
N ALA A 148 -2.67 2.71 -1.60
CA ALA A 148 -2.03 2.32 -0.34
C ALA A 148 -1.60 3.51 0.51
N LYS A 149 -1.42 4.69 -0.09
CA LYS A 149 -1.06 5.92 0.60
C LYS A 149 -2.30 6.65 1.12
N GLU A 150 -3.38 6.67 0.35
CA GLU A 150 -4.65 7.31 0.70
C GLU A 150 -5.75 6.25 0.78
N GLY A 151 -5.96 5.73 1.99
CA GLY A 151 -6.99 4.74 2.28
C GLY A 151 -8.40 5.28 2.03
N VAL A 152 -9.35 4.36 1.84
CA VAL A 152 -10.70 4.72 1.38
C VAL A 152 -11.62 5.19 2.50
N LEU A 153 -11.27 4.94 3.77
CA LEU A 153 -12.12 5.30 4.91
C LEU A 153 -11.82 6.70 5.44
N ALA A 154 -10.54 7.03 5.57
CA ALA A 154 -10.07 8.23 6.26
C ALA A 154 -8.90 8.92 5.53
N GLU A 155 -8.55 8.49 4.30
CA GLU A 155 -7.40 9.02 3.54
C GLU A 155 -6.06 8.78 4.27
N GLU A 156 -6.01 7.79 5.15
CA GLU A 156 -4.80 7.38 5.89
C GLU A 156 -4.13 6.19 5.22
N ASN A 157 -2.83 6.02 5.44
CA ASN A 157 -2.08 4.93 4.80
C ASN A 157 -2.64 3.55 5.18
N LEU A 158 -2.73 2.67 4.18
CA LEU A 158 -3.02 1.24 4.39
C LEU A 158 -1.87 0.55 5.14
N ARG A 159 -2.20 -0.49 5.91
CA ARG A 159 -1.26 -1.42 6.53
C ARG A 159 -1.83 -2.82 6.56
N GLY A 160 -0.99 -3.82 6.30
CA GLY A 160 -1.37 -5.21 6.55
C GLY A 160 -2.26 -5.81 5.46
N VAL A 161 -2.30 -5.22 4.25
CA VAL A 161 -3.24 -5.65 3.21
C VAL A 161 -2.53 -6.32 2.03
N ARG A 162 -3.04 -7.48 1.64
CA ARG A 162 -2.66 -8.18 0.41
C ARG A 162 -3.75 -8.05 -0.64
N PHE A 163 -3.40 -7.52 -1.80
CA PHE A 163 -4.27 -7.41 -2.96
C PHE A 163 -3.90 -8.46 -4.00
N ASN A 164 -4.87 -9.26 -4.43
CA ASN A 164 -4.71 -10.31 -5.43
C ASN A 164 -5.43 -9.95 -6.72
N ILE A 165 -4.71 -9.92 -7.83
CA ILE A 165 -5.28 -9.77 -9.18
C ILE A 165 -5.62 -11.17 -9.69
N PHE A 166 -6.91 -11.47 -9.82
CA PHE A 166 -7.39 -12.78 -10.25
C PHE A 166 -7.57 -12.89 -11.75
N ASP A 167 -8.05 -11.82 -12.38
CA ASP A 167 -8.26 -11.80 -13.83
C ASP A 167 -8.17 -10.37 -14.38
N VAL A 168 -7.81 -10.28 -15.66
CA VAL A 168 -7.75 -9.01 -16.39
C VAL A 168 -8.24 -9.23 -17.81
N THR A 169 -9.22 -8.42 -18.23
CA THR A 169 -9.59 -8.31 -19.65
C THR A 169 -8.92 -7.07 -20.22
N LEU A 170 -8.12 -7.22 -21.28
CA LEU A 170 -7.43 -6.10 -21.93
C LEU A 170 -7.86 -5.96 -23.38
N HIS A 171 -7.94 -4.72 -23.86
CA HIS A 171 -8.07 -4.44 -25.29
C HIS A 171 -6.84 -4.96 -26.06
N THR A 172 -6.98 -5.32 -27.34
CA THR A 172 -5.88 -5.86 -28.18
C THR A 172 -4.85 -4.82 -28.61
N ASP A 173 -5.26 -3.56 -28.72
CA ASP A 173 -4.38 -2.45 -29.11
C ASP A 173 -3.84 -1.68 -27.90
N ALA A 174 -2.52 -1.45 -27.86
CA ALA A 174 -1.81 -0.83 -26.73
C ALA A 174 -2.29 0.60 -26.41
N ILE A 175 -2.72 1.35 -27.43
CA ILE A 175 -3.26 2.71 -27.28
C ILE A 175 -4.50 2.77 -26.39
N HIS A 176 -5.18 1.63 -26.20
CA HIS A 176 -6.37 1.52 -25.36
C HIS A 176 -6.08 0.92 -23.99
N ARG A 177 -4.81 0.59 -23.67
CA ARG A 177 -4.37 -0.01 -22.40
C ARG A 177 -3.61 0.95 -21.47
N GLY A 178 -3.14 2.09 -21.98
CA GLY A 178 -2.39 3.09 -21.20
C GLY A 178 -3.23 3.85 -20.18
N GLY A 179 -2.54 4.34 -19.13
CA GLY A 179 -3.09 5.25 -18.12
C GLY A 179 -3.10 6.71 -18.57
#